data_AF-A0A2K3DAX7-F1
#
_entry.id   AF-A0A2K3DAX7-F1
#
_cell.length_a   1.000
_cell.length_b   1.000
_cell.length_c   1.000
_cell.angle_alpha   90.00
_cell.angle_beta   90.00
_cell.angle_gamma   90.00
#
_symmetry.space_group_name_H-M   'P 1'
#
loop_
_entity.id
_entity.type
_entity.pdbx_description
1 polymer ?
#
loop_
_entity_poly.entity_id
_entity_poly.type
_entity_poly.pdbx_seq_one_letter_code
_entity_poly.pdbx_strand_id
1 'polypeptide(L)'
;MPKTFPFDTYSRIITYKCRNLSTKKVKEQLRSRVSESTIYRCFKRYQLLGVIKPNCNKGLKYRTRKFNTSALESLQALFAEVETLYLDEAAAILTNVLGVCVNPCGVSRACKELGLSRKKLTTRFREANISHQNQFIRYVRGSHFRLDQFIWLDESAVNHRNFLRPWGRAQRGVRTKSTTPRSKGPRHSVLPIVTASGVRDWYIVPGSINIERMKDFIQRCLVRREY
;
A
#
# COMPACT_ATOMS: atom_id res chain seq x y z
N MET A 1 -22.64 -30.43 14.84
CA MET A 1 -23.31 -30.50 13.53
C MET A 1 -22.98 -29.26 12.70
N PRO A 2 -22.82 -29.35 11.37
CA PRO A 2 -22.54 -28.17 10.53
C PRO A 2 -23.64 -27.12 10.67
N LYS A 3 -23.24 -25.85 10.80
CA LYS A 3 -24.16 -24.72 11.10
C LYS A 3 -25.06 -24.33 9.92
N THR A 4 -24.72 -24.75 8.70
CA THR A 4 -25.45 -24.49 7.45
C THR A 4 -25.27 -25.65 6.49
N PHE A 5 -26.33 -26.02 5.75
CA PHE A 5 -26.29 -27.08 4.74
C PHE A 5 -26.01 -26.50 3.34
N PRO A 6 -25.55 -27.32 2.37
CA PRO A 6 -25.46 -26.92 0.97
C PRO A 6 -26.84 -26.52 0.39
N PHE A 7 -26.84 -25.62 -0.60
CA PHE A 7 -28.05 -25.17 -1.28
C PHE A 7 -28.89 -26.33 -1.85
N ASP A 8 -28.23 -27.33 -2.44
CA ASP A 8 -28.88 -28.54 -2.97
C ASP A 8 -29.71 -29.28 -1.91
N THR A 9 -29.21 -29.35 -0.67
CA THR A 9 -29.95 -29.97 0.44
C THR A 9 -31.24 -29.20 0.76
N TYR A 10 -31.20 -27.86 0.74
CA TYR A 10 -32.41 -27.04 0.93
C TYR A 10 -33.40 -27.21 -0.23
N SER A 11 -32.90 -27.26 -1.46
CA SER A 11 -33.72 -27.47 -2.65
C SER A 11 -34.48 -28.79 -2.57
N ARG A 12 -33.77 -29.89 -2.30
CA ARG A 12 -34.37 -31.23 -2.15
C ARG A 12 -35.38 -31.30 -1.01
N ILE A 13 -35.11 -30.69 0.15
CA ILE A 13 -36.07 -30.61 1.26
C ILE A 13 -37.39 -30.00 0.79
N ILE A 14 -37.31 -28.89 0.05
CA ILE A 14 -38.49 -28.17 -0.43
C ILE A 14 -39.20 -28.97 -1.51
N THR A 15 -38.47 -29.54 -2.48
CA THR A 15 -39.06 -30.42 -3.51
C THR A 15 -39.83 -31.58 -2.90
N TYR A 16 -39.26 -32.30 -1.93
CA TYR A 16 -39.94 -33.43 -1.29
C TYR A 16 -41.14 -32.99 -0.44
N LYS A 17 -41.06 -31.84 0.23
CA LYS A 17 -42.19 -31.31 1.00
C LYS A 17 -43.31 -30.79 0.10
N CYS A 18 -43.01 -30.19 -1.05
CA CYS A 18 -43.99 -29.82 -2.07
C CYS A 18 -44.67 -31.04 -2.70
N ARG A 19 -43.99 -32.20 -2.74
CA ARG A 19 -44.57 -33.50 -3.10
C ARG A 19 -45.37 -34.16 -1.96
N ASN A 20 -45.70 -33.42 -0.91
CA ASN A 20 -46.46 -33.89 0.26
C ASN A 20 -45.81 -35.04 1.06
N LEU A 21 -44.48 -35.20 1.02
CA LEU A 21 -43.83 -36.17 1.90
C LEU A 21 -43.86 -35.71 3.37
N SER A 22 -44.02 -36.68 4.27
CA SER A 22 -43.89 -36.45 5.72
C SER A 22 -42.44 -36.11 6.07
N THR A 23 -42.22 -35.32 7.12
CA THR A 23 -40.87 -34.92 7.56
C THR A 23 -39.96 -36.11 7.85
N LYS A 24 -40.53 -37.21 8.37
CA LYS A 24 -39.85 -38.48 8.63
C LYS A 24 -39.36 -39.15 7.34
N LYS A 25 -40.22 -39.22 6.31
CA LYS A 25 -39.85 -39.74 4.98
C LYS A 25 -38.83 -38.86 4.27
N VAL A 26 -38.92 -37.53 4.40
CA VAL A 26 -37.94 -36.60 3.82
C VAL A 26 -36.54 -36.82 4.42
N LYS A 27 -36.45 -37.02 5.73
CA LYS A 27 -35.19 -37.31 6.42
C LYS A 27 -34.56 -38.62 5.94
N GLU A 28 -35.38 -39.65 5.80
CA GLU A 28 -34.98 -40.98 5.29
C GLU A 28 -34.47 -40.90 3.83
N GLN A 29 -35.22 -40.23 2.95
CA GLN A 29 -34.87 -40.04 1.53
C GLN A 29 -33.59 -39.24 1.32
N LEU A 30 -33.35 -38.21 2.13
CA LEU A 30 -32.14 -37.42 2.03
C LEU A 30 -30.90 -38.17 2.53
N ARG A 31 -31.04 -39.33 3.19
CA ARG A 31 -29.97 -40.07 3.89
C ARG A 31 -29.05 -39.15 4.70
N SER A 32 -29.60 -38.04 5.17
CA SER A 32 -28.82 -36.87 5.57
C SER A 32 -28.80 -36.72 7.08
N ARG A 33 -27.75 -36.08 7.60
CA ARG A 33 -27.61 -35.70 9.02
C ARG A 33 -28.53 -34.52 9.42
N VAL A 34 -29.62 -34.26 8.67
CA VAL A 34 -30.52 -33.13 8.91
C VAL A 34 -31.60 -33.54 9.91
N SER A 35 -31.76 -32.76 10.99
CA SER A 35 -32.82 -33.00 11.97
C SER A 35 -34.20 -32.66 11.41
N GLU A 36 -35.24 -33.34 11.89
CA GLU A 36 -36.64 -33.09 11.50
C GLU A 36 -37.07 -31.65 11.81
N SER A 37 -36.58 -31.10 12.91
CA SER A 37 -36.78 -29.70 13.29
C SER A 37 -36.17 -28.72 12.28
N THR A 38 -35.07 -29.10 11.61
CA THR A 38 -34.47 -28.30 10.54
C THR A 38 -35.31 -28.37 9.28
N ILE A 39 -35.76 -29.58 8.89
CA ILE A 39 -36.66 -29.78 7.73
C ILE A 39 -37.93 -28.93 7.89
N TYR A 40 -38.56 -29.00 9.06
CA TYR A 40 -39.74 -28.21 9.39
C TYR A 40 -39.47 -26.69 9.29
N ARG A 41 -38.40 -26.20 9.91
CA ARG A 41 -38.02 -24.77 9.85
C ARG A 41 -37.73 -24.30 8.43
N CYS A 42 -37.06 -25.12 7.61
CA CYS A 42 -36.78 -24.80 6.21
C CYS A 42 -38.07 -24.66 5.41
N PHE A 43 -38.98 -25.63 5.55
CA PHE A 43 -40.24 -25.62 4.82
C PHE A 43 -41.16 -24.46 5.25
N LYS A 44 -41.28 -24.22 6.56
CA LYS A 44 -42.04 -23.07 7.09
C LYS A 44 -41.49 -21.74 6.59
N ARG A 45 -40.16 -21.61 6.50
CA ARG A 45 -39.50 -20.42 5.93
C ARG A 45 -39.78 -20.27 4.43
N TYR A 46 -39.78 -21.36 3.69
CA TYR A 46 -40.15 -21.36 2.26
C TYR A 46 -41.60 -20.94 2.06
N GLN A 47 -42.54 -21.46 2.86
CA GLN A 47 -43.95 -21.06 2.80
C GLN A 47 -44.14 -19.55 3.08
N LEU A 48 -43.32 -18.96 3.95
CA LEU A 48 -43.42 -17.55 4.32
C LEU A 48 -42.76 -16.60 3.31
N LEU A 49 -41.61 -16.99 2.73
CA LEU A 49 -40.80 -16.10 1.88
C LEU A 49 -40.86 -16.43 0.38
N GLY A 50 -41.38 -17.59 0.00
CA GLY A 50 -41.40 -18.08 -1.39
C GLY A 50 -40.03 -18.38 -2.00
N VAL A 51 -38.94 -18.24 -1.23
CA VAL A 51 -37.56 -18.39 -1.73
C VAL A 51 -36.76 -19.40 -0.91
N ILE A 52 -35.93 -20.17 -1.62
CA ILE A 52 -35.00 -21.13 -1.02
C ILE A 52 -33.77 -20.37 -0.53
N LYS A 53 -33.80 -19.89 0.72
CA LYS A 53 -32.65 -19.20 1.34
C LYS A 53 -32.05 -20.07 2.46
N PRO A 54 -30.74 -20.37 2.42
CA PRO A 54 -30.06 -21.01 3.54
C PRO A 54 -30.24 -20.21 4.82
N ASN A 55 -30.13 -20.87 5.97
CA ASN A 55 -30.19 -20.16 7.23
C ASN A 55 -28.92 -19.32 7.41
N CYS A 56 -28.97 -18.06 6.96
CA CYS A 56 -27.93 -17.08 7.17
C CYS A 56 -27.92 -16.61 8.64
N ASN A 57 -27.65 -17.53 9.57
CA ASN A 57 -27.26 -17.19 10.94
C ASN A 57 -25.82 -16.63 10.98
N LYS A 58 -25.45 -15.79 9.99
CA LYS A 58 -24.35 -14.84 10.15
C LYS A 58 -24.94 -13.74 11.03
N GLY A 59 -24.84 -13.95 12.33
CA GLY A 59 -25.51 -13.18 13.37
C GLY A 59 -25.60 -11.69 13.05
N LEU A 60 -26.83 -11.24 12.84
CA LEU A 60 -27.26 -9.85 12.92
C LEU A 60 -27.22 -9.42 14.39
N LYS A 61 -26.04 -9.48 15.02
CA LYS A 61 -25.71 -8.48 16.03
C LYS A 61 -25.18 -7.32 15.21
N TYR A 62 -26.06 -6.40 14.83
CA TYR A 62 -25.64 -5.09 14.36
C TYR A 62 -24.86 -4.44 15.51
N ARG A 63 -23.56 -4.72 15.58
CA ARG A 63 -22.66 -3.89 16.36
C ARG A 63 -22.76 -2.54 15.69
N THR A 64 -23.42 -1.60 16.36
CA THR A 64 -23.54 -0.22 15.90
C THR A 64 -22.14 0.25 15.51
N ARG A 65 -21.97 0.62 14.25
CA ARG A 65 -20.70 1.12 13.76
C ARG A 65 -20.45 2.43 14.50
N LYS A 66 -19.26 2.58 15.10
CA LYS A 66 -18.87 3.84 15.74
C LYS A 66 -18.77 4.99 14.73
N PHE A 67 -18.48 4.68 13.47
CA PHE A 67 -18.57 5.61 12.36
C PHE A 67 -20.01 5.62 11.84
N ASN A 68 -20.70 6.74 12.06
CA ASN A 68 -21.91 7.09 11.32
C ASN A 68 -21.51 7.66 9.93
N THR A 69 -22.48 7.87 9.05
CA THR A 69 -22.25 8.43 7.72
C THR A 69 -21.57 9.80 7.77
N SER A 70 -22.01 10.67 8.69
CA SER A 70 -21.42 11.99 8.90
C SER A 70 -19.92 11.93 9.27
N ALA A 71 -19.51 11.01 10.15
CA ALA A 71 -18.11 10.84 10.51
C ALA A 71 -17.27 10.28 9.36
N LEU A 72 -17.86 9.50 8.45
CA LEU A 72 -17.18 9.05 7.23
C LEU A 72 -16.96 10.22 6.25
N GLU A 73 -17.96 11.07 6.07
CA GLU A 73 -17.86 12.27 5.23
C GLU A 73 -16.83 13.26 5.79
N SER A 74 -16.84 13.52 7.10
CA SER A 74 -15.83 14.37 7.73
C SER A 74 -14.43 13.78 7.63
N LEU A 75 -14.28 12.46 7.76
CA LEU A 75 -13.00 11.79 7.57
C LEU A 75 -12.48 11.94 6.13
N GLN A 76 -13.38 11.85 5.15
CA GLN A 76 -13.03 12.05 3.74
C GLN A 76 -12.61 13.50 3.47
N ALA A 77 -13.35 14.48 3.99
CA ALA A 77 -13.01 15.89 3.87
C ALA A 77 -11.66 16.21 4.51
N LEU A 78 -11.40 15.66 5.70
CA LEU A 78 -10.16 15.84 6.44
C LEU A 78 -8.93 15.33 5.66
N PHE A 79 -9.01 14.16 5.03
CA PHE A 79 -7.92 13.66 4.18
C PHE A 79 -7.81 14.37 2.83
N ALA A 80 -8.87 15.01 2.35
CA ALA A 80 -8.81 15.85 1.15
C ALA A 80 -8.12 17.19 1.42
N GLU A 81 -8.27 17.74 2.63
CA GLU A 81 -7.59 18.96 3.06
C GLU A 81 -6.12 18.69 3.41
N VAL A 82 -5.86 17.63 4.18
CA VAL A 82 -4.51 17.26 4.63
C VAL A 82 -4.25 15.77 4.40
N GLU A 83 -3.69 15.46 3.22
CA GLU A 83 -3.40 14.08 2.78
C GLU A 83 -2.35 13.35 3.65
N THR A 84 -1.58 14.08 4.44
CA THR A 84 -0.42 13.56 5.19
C THR A 84 -0.72 13.18 6.63
N LEU A 85 -1.96 13.38 7.09
CA LEU A 85 -2.35 13.11 8.48
C LEU A 85 -2.11 11.66 8.89
N TYR A 86 -1.59 11.49 10.10
CA TYR A 86 -1.53 10.17 10.72
C TYR A 86 -2.91 9.74 11.22
N LEU A 87 -3.11 8.43 11.40
CA LEU A 87 -4.42 7.86 11.77
C LEU A 87 -4.84 8.22 13.20
N ASP A 88 -3.89 8.46 14.09
CA ASP A 88 -4.10 8.94 15.45
C ASP A 88 -4.42 10.44 15.49
N GLU A 89 -3.76 11.25 14.68
CA GLU A 89 -4.11 12.67 14.48
C GLU A 89 -5.53 12.80 13.91
N ALA A 90 -5.87 12.03 12.87
CA ALA A 90 -7.22 11.99 12.32
C ALA A 90 -8.26 11.56 13.37
N ALA A 91 -7.92 10.60 14.24
CA ALA A 91 -8.80 10.18 15.34
C ALA A 91 -9.00 11.28 16.38
N ALA A 92 -7.95 12.02 16.73
CA ALA A 92 -8.02 13.15 17.65
C ALA A 92 -8.89 14.28 17.09
N ILE A 93 -8.72 14.63 15.80
CA ILE A 93 -9.52 15.65 15.14
C ILE A 93 -11.00 15.24 15.08
N LEU A 94 -11.30 14.00 14.68
CA LEU A 94 -12.69 13.50 14.67
C LEU A 94 -13.32 13.52 16.08
N THR A 95 -12.53 13.23 17.11
CA THR A 95 -12.99 13.29 18.51
C THR A 95 -13.30 14.74 18.90
N ASN A 96 -12.44 15.69 18.53
CA ASN A 96 -12.62 17.10 18.85
C ASN A 96 -13.78 17.76 18.08
N VAL A 97 -13.96 17.42 16.80
CA VAL A 97 -14.97 18.05 15.93
C VAL A 97 -16.34 17.42 16.08
N LEU A 98 -16.42 16.08 16.16
CA LEU A 98 -17.69 15.35 16.14
C LEU A 98 -18.03 14.69 17.49
N GLY A 99 -17.14 14.76 18.49
CA GLY A 99 -17.31 14.04 19.76
C GLY A 99 -17.17 12.52 19.63
N VAL A 100 -16.72 12.01 18.49
CA VAL A 100 -16.66 10.57 18.21
C VAL A 100 -15.33 10.00 18.69
N CYS A 101 -15.33 9.30 19.83
CA CYS A 101 -14.15 8.61 20.35
C CYS A 101 -13.82 7.35 19.53
N VAL A 102 -12.93 7.51 18.55
CA VAL A 102 -12.41 6.43 17.69
C VAL A 102 -10.94 6.16 17.95
N ASN A 103 -10.56 4.89 17.83
CA ASN A 103 -9.15 4.49 17.87
C ASN A 103 -8.56 4.50 16.45
N PRO A 104 -7.22 4.57 16.30
CA PRO A 104 -6.57 4.55 14.98
C PRO A 104 -6.94 3.33 14.12
N CYS A 105 -7.18 2.17 14.76
CA CYS A 105 -7.66 0.96 14.09
C CYS A 105 -9.09 1.11 13.52
N GLY A 106 -9.92 1.97 14.11
CA GLY A 106 -11.24 2.34 13.64
C GLY A 106 -11.13 3.23 12.41
N VAL A 107 -10.30 4.26 12.47
CA VAL A 107 -10.00 5.15 11.34
C VAL A 107 -9.46 4.33 10.15
N SER A 108 -8.50 3.42 10.39
CA SER A 108 -7.96 2.55 9.32
C SER A 108 -9.05 1.72 8.61
N ARG A 109 -10.03 1.21 9.37
CA ARG A 109 -11.15 0.46 8.78
C ARG A 109 -12.10 1.38 8.01
N ALA A 110 -12.38 2.57 8.53
CA ALA A 110 -13.19 3.59 7.86
C ALA A 110 -12.54 4.05 6.54
N CYS A 111 -11.22 4.29 6.52
CA CYS A 111 -10.48 4.59 5.30
C CYS A 111 -10.64 3.48 4.25
N LYS A 112 -10.54 2.21 4.65
CA LYS A 112 -10.76 1.07 3.73
C LYS A 112 -12.18 1.02 3.18
N GLU A 113 -13.17 1.35 4.00
CA GLU A 113 -14.57 1.43 3.57
C GLU A 113 -14.80 2.55 2.54
N LEU A 114 -14.12 3.69 2.72
CA LEU A 114 -14.11 4.82 1.78
C LEU A 114 -13.23 4.60 0.54
N GLY A 115 -12.52 3.46 0.43
CA GLY A 115 -11.57 3.21 -0.66
C GLY A 115 -10.28 4.02 -0.57
N LEU A 116 -10.01 4.68 0.56
CA LEU A 116 -8.77 5.41 0.81
C LEU A 116 -7.63 4.42 1.08
N SER A 117 -6.60 4.46 0.24
CA SER A 117 -5.41 3.63 0.34
C SER A 117 -4.19 4.46 0.71
N ARG A 118 -3.30 3.90 1.54
CA ARG A 118 -2.02 4.53 1.85
C ARG A 118 -1.12 4.47 0.63
N LYS A 119 -0.77 5.61 0.06
CA LYS A 119 0.16 5.74 -1.06
C LYS A 119 1.49 6.31 -0.60
N LYS A 120 2.55 6.06 -1.37
CA LYS A 120 3.84 6.70 -1.15
C LYS A 120 3.73 8.14 -1.64
N LEU A 121 3.98 9.11 -0.76
CA LEU A 121 4.02 10.52 -1.13
C LEU A 121 5.17 10.75 -2.13
N THR A 122 4.86 11.44 -3.22
CA THR A 122 5.88 11.96 -4.14
C THR A 122 6.30 13.33 -3.65
N THR A 123 7.44 13.40 -2.96
CA THR A 123 8.01 14.67 -2.54
C THR A 123 8.76 15.30 -3.70
N ARG A 124 8.58 16.61 -3.90
CA ARG A 124 9.42 17.43 -4.79
C ARG A 124 10.23 18.38 -3.93
N PHE A 125 11.46 18.67 -4.36
CA PHE A 125 12.25 19.71 -3.70
C PHE A 125 11.57 21.07 -3.87
N ARG A 126 11.50 21.83 -2.79
CA ARG A 126 10.91 23.18 -2.79
C ARG A 126 11.61 24.13 -3.76
N GLU A 127 12.90 23.92 -3.96
CA GLU A 127 13.76 24.71 -4.84
C GLU A 127 13.52 24.43 -6.34
N ALA A 128 12.78 23.37 -6.67
CA ALA A 128 12.51 23.00 -8.05
C ALA A 128 11.57 24.02 -8.73
N ASN A 129 12.13 24.83 -9.65
CA ASN A 129 11.36 25.77 -10.44
C ASN A 129 10.87 25.13 -11.75
N ILE A 130 9.56 24.90 -11.84
CA ILE A 130 8.89 24.26 -13.00
C ILE A 130 9.08 25.09 -14.28
N SER A 131 9.08 26.43 -14.17
CA SER A 131 9.25 27.31 -15.32
C SER A 131 10.63 27.13 -15.97
N HIS A 132 11.69 27.14 -15.15
CA HIS A 132 13.06 26.94 -15.63
C HIS A 132 13.25 25.54 -16.22
N GLN A 133 12.67 24.51 -15.60
CA GLN A 133 12.70 23.14 -16.15
C GLN A 133 12.04 23.07 -17.54
N ASN A 134 10.86 23.67 -17.69
CA ASN A 134 10.14 23.70 -18.95
C ASN A 134 10.91 24.48 -20.02
N GLN A 135 11.53 25.61 -19.66
CA GLN A 135 12.38 26.38 -20.57
C GLN A 135 13.57 25.57 -21.05
N PHE A 136 14.26 24.87 -20.15
CA PHE A 136 15.38 24.00 -20.50
C PHE A 136 14.95 22.85 -21.43
N ILE A 137 13.82 22.19 -21.13
CA ILE A 137 13.28 21.10 -21.98
C ILE A 137 12.95 21.64 -23.38
N ARG A 138 12.34 22.83 -23.48
CA ARG A 138 12.05 23.47 -24.77
C ARG A 138 13.31 23.80 -25.54
N TYR A 139 14.32 24.34 -24.88
CA TYR A 139 15.62 24.63 -25.48
C TYR A 139 16.26 23.35 -26.04
N VAL A 140 16.39 22.31 -25.22
CA VAL A 140 16.97 21.02 -25.64
C VAL A 140 16.22 20.42 -26.83
N ARG A 141 14.88 20.46 -26.82
CA ARG A 141 14.06 19.95 -27.92
C ARG A 141 14.15 20.80 -29.19
N GLY A 142 14.26 22.13 -29.06
CA GLY A 142 14.35 23.05 -30.19
C GLY A 142 15.73 23.08 -30.86
N SER A 143 16.79 22.82 -30.10
CA SER A 143 18.18 22.89 -30.57
C SER A 143 18.68 21.64 -31.32
N HIS A 144 17.83 20.63 -31.55
CA HIS A 144 18.17 19.42 -32.32
C HIS A 144 19.45 18.70 -31.87
N PHE A 145 19.78 18.75 -30.58
CA PHE A 145 20.89 17.98 -30.03
C PHE A 145 20.65 16.48 -30.23
N ARG A 146 21.67 15.78 -30.70
CA ARG A 146 21.64 14.32 -30.79
C ARG A 146 21.94 13.72 -29.42
N LEU A 147 21.40 12.52 -29.17
CA LEU A 147 21.54 11.84 -27.88
C LEU A 147 23.01 11.54 -27.52
N ASP A 148 23.84 11.27 -28.52
CA ASP A 148 25.28 11.01 -28.38
C ASP A 148 26.13 12.25 -28.06
N GLN A 149 25.54 13.45 -28.15
CA GLN A 149 26.17 14.70 -27.76
C GLN A 149 25.98 15.02 -26.27
N PHE A 150 25.11 14.28 -25.57
CA PHE A 150 24.88 14.48 -24.15
C PHE A 150 25.81 13.62 -23.30
N ILE A 151 26.38 14.28 -22.30
CA ILE A 151 27.00 13.64 -21.15
C ILE A 151 26.25 14.11 -19.90
N TRP A 152 25.95 13.17 -19.01
CA TRP A 152 25.32 13.46 -17.73
C TRP A 152 26.31 13.20 -16.61
N LEU A 153 26.38 14.17 -15.70
CA LEU A 153 27.26 14.18 -14.53
C LEU A 153 26.38 14.40 -13.32
N ASP A 154 26.54 13.57 -12.30
CA ASP A 154 25.89 13.76 -11.00
C ASP A 154 26.82 13.33 -9.87
N GLU A 155 26.94 14.15 -8.83
CA GLU A 155 27.86 13.87 -7.74
C GLU A 155 27.23 12.86 -6.77
N SER A 156 27.80 11.65 -6.73
CA SER A 156 27.41 10.63 -5.77
C SER A 156 28.40 10.57 -4.62
N ALA A 157 27.90 10.71 -3.40
CA ALA A 157 28.72 10.64 -2.20
C ALA A 157 28.70 9.25 -1.56
N VAL A 158 29.89 8.71 -1.30
CA VAL A 158 30.08 7.41 -0.68
C VAL A 158 30.86 7.57 0.63
N ASN A 159 30.36 6.94 1.68
CA ASN A 159 31.08 6.80 2.95
C ASN A 159 30.94 5.36 3.47
N HIS A 160 31.59 5.04 4.59
CA HIS A 160 31.58 3.68 5.13
C HIS A 160 30.18 3.20 5.56
N ARG A 161 29.22 4.11 5.82
CA ARG A 161 27.85 3.74 6.17
C ARG A 161 27.04 3.24 4.98
N ASN A 162 27.37 3.68 3.76
CA ASN A 162 26.70 3.21 2.54
C ASN A 162 26.82 1.69 2.37
N PHE A 163 27.85 1.06 2.95
CA PHE A 163 28.07 -0.38 2.90
C PHE A 163 27.41 -1.17 4.04
N LEU A 164 26.77 -0.49 5.00
CA LEU A 164 26.13 -1.16 6.14
C LEU A 164 24.81 -1.80 5.71
N ARG A 165 24.59 -3.04 6.16
CA ARG A 165 23.32 -3.73 5.92
C ARG A 165 22.23 -3.14 6.83
N PRO A 166 21.12 -2.62 6.27
CA PRO A 166 20.05 -2.04 7.07
C PRO A 166 19.17 -3.08 7.79
N TRP A 167 19.27 -4.36 7.38
CA TRP A 167 18.42 -5.43 7.89
C TRP A 167 19.23 -6.67 8.23
N GLY A 168 18.83 -7.36 9.29
CA GLY A 168 19.29 -8.69 9.63
C GLY A 168 18.16 -9.49 10.29
N ARG A 169 18.31 -10.81 10.31
CA ARG A 169 17.26 -11.73 10.79
C ARG A 169 17.58 -12.19 12.22
N ALA A 170 16.57 -12.22 13.07
CA ALA A 170 16.62 -12.78 14.42
C ALA A 170 15.28 -13.45 14.75
N GLN A 171 15.24 -14.24 15.82
CA GLN A 171 14.00 -14.82 16.33
C GLN A 171 13.04 -13.72 16.81
N ARG A 172 11.74 -14.02 16.82
CA ARG A 172 10.70 -13.06 17.24
C ARG A 172 10.91 -12.67 18.70
N GLY A 173 10.96 -11.36 18.98
CA GLY A 173 11.24 -10.83 20.32
C GLY A 173 12.73 -10.62 20.62
N VAL A 174 13.63 -11.03 19.72
CA VAL A 174 15.07 -10.85 19.87
C VAL A 174 15.56 -9.73 18.95
N ARG A 175 16.38 -8.83 19.49
CA ARG A 175 16.97 -7.72 18.73
C ARG A 175 18.19 -8.18 17.94
N THR A 176 18.19 -7.97 16.63
CA THR A 176 19.38 -8.14 15.78
C THR A 176 20.44 -7.09 16.13
N LYS A 177 21.71 -7.50 16.25
CA LYS A 177 22.85 -6.62 16.52
C LYS A 177 23.80 -6.60 15.33
N SER A 178 24.38 -5.45 15.03
CA SER A 178 25.54 -5.31 14.14
C SER A 178 26.54 -4.36 14.77
N THR A 179 27.82 -4.68 14.72
CA THR A 179 28.90 -3.77 15.11
C THR A 179 29.33 -2.94 13.90
N THR A 180 29.42 -1.63 14.08
CA THR A 180 29.86 -0.72 13.02
C THR A 180 30.97 0.19 13.55
N PRO A 181 31.93 0.60 12.69
CA PRO A 181 32.97 1.53 13.11
C PRO A 181 32.36 2.84 13.62
N ARG A 182 32.91 3.38 14.72
CA ARG A 182 32.47 4.67 15.28
C ARG A 182 32.76 5.83 14.32
N SER A 183 33.89 5.77 13.60
CA SER A 183 34.28 6.79 12.62
C SER A 183 33.56 6.57 11.28
N LYS A 184 33.17 7.67 10.62
CA LYS A 184 32.48 7.63 9.31
C LYS A 184 33.42 7.25 8.15
N GLY A 185 34.73 7.13 8.41
CA GLY A 185 35.76 7.08 7.39
C GLY A 185 35.85 8.37 6.56
N PRO A 186 36.81 8.46 5.63
CA PRO A 186 36.83 9.51 4.64
C PRO A 186 35.59 9.41 3.73
N ARG A 187 34.90 10.53 3.53
CA ARG A 187 33.86 10.66 2.51
C ARG A 187 34.55 10.73 1.15
N HIS A 188 34.07 9.99 0.17
CA HIS A 188 34.49 10.10 -1.21
C HIS A 188 33.34 10.66 -2.04
N SER A 189 33.66 11.53 -2.98
CA SER A 189 32.74 11.96 -4.03
C SER A 189 33.12 11.26 -5.32
N VAL A 190 32.11 10.71 -5.98
CA VAL A 190 32.21 9.99 -7.24
C VAL A 190 31.44 10.79 -8.27
N LEU A 191 32.09 11.16 -9.36
CA LEU A 191 31.49 11.84 -10.50
C LEU A 191 31.58 10.91 -11.72
N PRO A 192 30.54 10.10 -11.99
CA PRO A 192 30.49 9.26 -13.17
C PRO A 192 30.19 10.10 -14.41
N ILE A 193 30.85 9.76 -15.51
CA ILE A 193 30.53 10.26 -16.84
C ILE A 193 29.56 9.28 -17.46
N VAL A 194 28.28 9.66 -17.52
CA VAL A 194 27.22 8.84 -18.10
C VAL A 194 26.88 9.34 -19.49
N THR A 195 26.76 8.43 -20.44
CA THR A 195 26.38 8.68 -21.83
C THR A 195 25.15 7.85 -22.19
N ALA A 196 24.62 8.04 -23.40
CA ALA A 196 23.50 7.26 -23.91
C ALA A 196 23.79 5.75 -23.93
N SER A 197 25.07 5.38 -24.10
CA SER A 197 25.55 4.00 -24.10
C SER A 197 25.88 3.43 -22.73
N GLY A 198 25.74 4.23 -21.65
CA GLY A 198 26.06 3.84 -20.29
C GLY A 198 27.18 4.65 -19.66
N VAL A 199 27.72 4.15 -18.55
CA VAL A 199 28.84 4.77 -17.81
C VAL A 199 30.12 4.61 -18.62
N ARG A 200 30.74 5.73 -18.99
CA ARG A 200 31.96 5.75 -19.80
C ARG A 200 33.23 5.78 -18.93
N ASP A 201 33.20 6.58 -17.86
CA ASP A 201 34.34 6.76 -16.95
C ASP A 201 33.84 7.31 -15.60
N TRP A 202 34.71 7.43 -14.60
CA TRP A 202 34.39 7.99 -13.29
C TRP A 202 35.58 8.71 -12.66
N TYR A 203 35.29 9.80 -11.95
CA TYR A 203 36.26 10.55 -11.17
C TYR A 203 35.97 10.42 -9.69
N ILE A 204 36.93 9.90 -8.93
CA ILE A 204 36.79 9.62 -7.50
C ILE A 204 37.79 10.46 -6.73
N VAL A 205 37.29 11.27 -5.79
CA VAL A 205 38.12 12.11 -4.94
C VAL A 205 37.69 12.03 -3.47
N PRO A 206 38.63 12.14 -2.51
CA PRO A 206 38.29 12.25 -1.10
C PRO A 206 37.75 13.66 -0.79
N GLY A 207 36.60 13.74 -0.13
CA GLY A 207 35.86 14.97 0.16
C GLY A 207 35.00 15.44 -1.01
N SER A 208 34.39 16.62 -0.86
CA SER A 208 33.48 17.19 -1.87
C SER A 208 34.21 17.69 -3.12
N ILE A 209 33.50 17.80 -4.24
CA ILE A 209 34.03 18.39 -5.47
C ILE A 209 33.95 19.93 -5.35
N ASN A 210 35.11 20.59 -5.35
CA ASN A 210 35.22 22.04 -5.45
C ASN A 210 35.51 22.46 -6.90
N ILE A 211 35.57 23.77 -7.16
CA ILE A 211 35.80 24.31 -8.50
C ILE A 211 37.13 23.80 -9.10
N GLU A 212 38.18 23.72 -8.30
CA GLU A 212 39.50 23.24 -8.75
C GLU A 212 39.45 21.77 -9.17
N ARG A 213 38.82 20.91 -8.37
CA ARG A 213 38.63 19.49 -8.67
C ARG A 213 37.72 19.28 -9.88
N MET A 214 36.73 20.14 -10.09
CA MET A 214 35.89 20.12 -11.28
C MET A 214 36.69 20.49 -12.53
N LYS A 215 37.57 21.51 -12.46
CA LYS A 215 38.49 21.84 -13.56
C LYS A 215 39.43 20.68 -13.87
N ASP A 216 40.02 20.07 -12.85
CA ASP A 216 40.88 18.89 -12.98
C ASP A 216 40.13 17.71 -13.61
N PHE A 217 38.88 17.46 -13.18
CA PHE A 217 37.99 16.47 -13.78
C PHE A 217 37.76 16.74 -15.28
N ILE A 218 37.40 17.97 -15.65
CA ILE A 218 37.17 18.32 -17.06
C ILE A 218 38.44 18.09 -17.87
N GLN A 219 39.60 18.53 -17.37
CA GLN A 219 40.88 18.39 -18.06
C GLN A 219 41.33 16.93 -18.21
N ARG A 220 41.11 16.09 -17.20
CA ARG A 220 41.59 14.70 -17.21
C ARG A 220 40.63 13.75 -17.91
N CYS A 221 39.33 13.94 -17.71
CA CYS A 221 38.32 12.94 -18.08
C CYS A 221 37.47 13.34 -19.30
N LEU A 222 37.37 14.63 -19.63
CA LEU A 222 36.53 15.11 -20.74
C LEU A 222 37.33 15.68 -21.91
N VAL A 223 38.42 16.41 -21.63
CA VAL A 223 39.32 16.92 -22.67
C VAL A 223 40.31 15.81 -23.03
N ARG A 224 40.11 15.21 -24.22
CA ARG A 224 40.93 14.13 -24.76
C ARG A 224 42.43 14.49 -24.66
N ARG A 225 43.23 13.67 -23.97
CA ARG A 225 44.67 13.61 -24.27
C ARG A 225 44.81 12.79 -25.55
N GLU A 226 45.15 13.47 -26.65
CA GLU A 226 45.73 12.78 -27.80
C GLU A 226 47.05 12.16 -27.32
N TYR A 227 47.14 10.84 -27.42
CA TYR A 227 48.41 10.11 -27.38
C TYR A 227 48.76 9.75 -28.83
#